data_AF-A0A6U3WAE9-F1
#
_entry.id   AF-A0A6U3WAE9-F1
#
_cell.length_a   1.000
_cell.length_b   1.000
_cell.length_c   1.000
_cell.angle_alpha   90.00
_cell.angle_beta   90.00
_cell.angle_gamma   90.00
#
_symmetry.space_group_name_H-M   'P 1'
#
loop_
_entity.id
_entity.type
_entity.pdbx_description
1 polymer ?
#
loop_
_entity_poly.entity_id
_entity_poly.type
_entity_poly.pdbx_seq_one_letter_code
_entity_poly.pdbx_strand_id
1 'polypeptide(L)'
;VEAVNYQLDLYPNSEEDDANIIKDKGLFRLLTYNQRMAVRHRRNEKRLLKRTLAALEKQIRNKGLDVDGLKRAEGSTLGDVLKGETRKQKTALEDRLEKMGLPVDLK
;
A
#
# COMPACT_ATOMS: atom_id res chain seq x y z
N VAL A 1 -0.46 -5.08 4.20
CA VAL A 1 -1.93 -5.07 4.40
C VAL A 1 -2.24 -5.40 5.85
N GLU A 2 -1.75 -6.53 6.37
CA GLU A 2 -1.93 -6.96 7.76
C GLU A 2 -1.59 -5.89 8.82
N ALA A 3 -0.43 -5.23 8.73
CA ALA A 3 -0.05 -4.17 9.67
C ALA A 3 -1.05 -2.98 9.72
N VAL A 4 -1.67 -2.66 8.58
CA VAL A 4 -2.67 -1.57 8.52
C VAL A 4 -3.99 -2.02 9.14
N ASN A 5 -4.38 -3.29 8.94
CA ASN A 5 -5.55 -3.87 9.59
C ASN A 5 -5.36 -3.96 11.11
N TYR A 6 -4.23 -4.48 11.57
CA TYR A 6 -3.88 -4.51 12.99
C TYR A 6 -3.97 -3.12 13.63
N GLN A 7 -3.41 -2.10 12.97
CA GLN A 7 -3.50 -0.72 13.48
C GLN A 7 -4.94 -0.20 13.53
N LEU A 8 -5.78 -0.55 12.55
CA LEU A 8 -7.20 -0.17 12.54
C LEU A 8 -7.98 -0.84 13.69
N ASP A 9 -7.64 -2.08 14.02
CA ASP A 9 -8.29 -2.86 15.09
C ASP A 9 -7.95 -2.35 16.50
N LEU A 10 -6.84 -1.63 16.65
CA LEU A 10 -6.48 -0.98 17.93
C LEU A 10 -7.41 0.19 18.29
N TYR A 11 -8.18 0.73 17.33
CA TYR A 11 -9.11 1.80 17.64
C TYR A 11 -10.41 1.24 18.24
N PRO A 12 -10.91 1.84 19.33
CA PRO A 12 -12.15 1.38 19.97
C PRO A 12 -13.41 1.65 19.14
N ASN A 13 -13.33 2.52 18.13
CA ASN A 13 -14.47 2.92 17.31
C ASN A 13 -14.09 2.92 15.83
N SER A 14 -15.07 2.69 14.95
CA SER A 14 -14.88 2.76 13.50
C SER A 14 -14.74 4.21 12.99
N GLU A 15 -14.27 4.39 11.75
CA GLU A 15 -14.25 5.73 11.12
C GLU A 15 -15.65 6.31 10.92
N GLU A 16 -16.66 5.44 10.73
CA GLU A 16 -18.05 5.83 10.55
C GLU A 16 -18.66 6.35 11.85
N ASP A 17 -18.32 5.74 12.98
CA ASP A 17 -18.75 6.22 14.31
C ASP A 17 -18.24 7.64 14.57
N ASP A 18 -16.98 7.91 14.26
CA ASP A 18 -16.42 9.26 14.40
C ASP A 18 -17.01 10.25 13.39
N ALA A 19 -17.37 9.79 12.19
CA ALA A 19 -18.08 10.60 11.22
C ALA A 19 -19.49 10.97 11.70
N ASN A 20 -20.20 10.04 12.33
CA ASN A 20 -21.52 10.25 12.91
C ASN A 20 -21.48 11.27 14.05
N ILE A 21 -20.46 11.19 14.93
CA ILE A 21 -20.24 12.19 15.99
C ILE A 21 -20.04 13.59 15.40
N ILE A 22 -19.28 13.73 14.31
CA ILE A 22 -19.04 15.02 13.66
C ILE A 22 -20.28 15.53 12.91
N LYS A 23 -21.08 14.62 12.34
CA LYS A 23 -22.29 14.94 11.58
C LYS A 23 -23.39 15.48 12.48
N ASP A 24 -23.54 14.92 13.68
CA ASP A 24 -24.46 15.45 14.68
C ASP A 24 -23.92 16.75 15.29
N LYS A 25 -24.39 17.88 14.74
CA LYS A 25 -23.99 19.22 15.20
C LYS A 25 -24.39 19.50 16.65
N GLY A 26 -25.45 18.88 17.16
CA GLY A 26 -25.90 19.05 18.54
C GLY A 26 -24.92 18.40 19.49
N LEU A 27 -24.66 17.11 19.29
CA LEU A 27 -23.69 16.35 20.06
C LEU A 27 -22.28 16.93 19.96
N PHE A 28 -21.84 17.30 18.76
CA PHE A 28 -20.50 17.82 18.52
C PHE A 28 -20.25 19.16 19.22
N ARG A 29 -21.28 19.98 19.44
CA ARG A 29 -21.19 21.25 20.17
C ARG A 29 -21.01 21.07 21.68
N LEU A 30 -21.49 19.97 22.24
CA LEU A 30 -21.34 19.65 23.68
C LEU A 30 -19.89 19.29 24.05
N LEU A 31 -19.11 18.81 23.08
CA LEU A 31 -17.70 18.50 23.26
C LEU A 31 -16.86 19.79 23.41
N THR A 32 -15.84 19.76 24.26
CA THR A 32 -14.85 20.85 24.35
C THR A 32 -14.01 20.94 23.08
N TYR A 33 -13.27 22.04 22.89
CA TYR A 33 -12.39 22.21 21.73
C TYR A 33 -11.40 21.04 21.57
N ASN A 34 -10.73 20.65 22.67
CA ASN A 34 -9.76 19.56 22.66
C ASN A 34 -10.41 18.22 22.32
N GLN A 35 -11.61 17.95 22.85
CA GLN A 35 -12.38 16.75 22.50
C GLN A 35 -12.77 16.74 21.02
N ARG A 36 -13.22 17.87 20.47
CA ARG A 36 -13.53 18.00 19.03
C ARG A 36 -12.29 17.76 18.16
N MET A 37 -11.13 18.27 18.56
CA MET A 37 -9.87 17.98 17.86
C MET A 37 -9.53 16.50 17.94
N ALA A 38 -9.64 15.87 19.10
CA ALA A 38 -9.36 14.46 19.28
C ALA A 38 -10.23 13.58 18.35
N VAL A 39 -11.54 13.85 18.26
CA VAL A 39 -12.43 13.13 17.33
C VAL A 39 -12.01 13.34 15.87
N ARG A 40 -11.65 14.57 15.48
CA ARG A 40 -11.21 14.88 14.12
C ARG A 40 -9.89 14.20 13.76
N HIS A 41 -8.90 14.24 14.64
CA HIS A 41 -7.61 13.59 14.44
C HIS A 41 -7.77 12.08 14.33
N ARG A 42 -8.53 11.46 15.26
CA ARG A 42 -8.82 10.03 15.24
C ARG A 42 -9.52 9.60 13.95
N ARG A 43 -10.52 10.35 13.49
CA ARG A 43 -11.18 10.08 12.21
C ARG A 43 -10.23 10.21 11.03
N ASN A 44 -9.46 11.30 10.99
CA ASN A 44 -8.56 11.59 9.88
C ASN A 44 -7.48 10.52 9.73
N GLU A 45 -6.91 10.06 10.84
CA GLU A 45 -5.94 8.99 10.87
C GLU A 45 -6.52 7.67 10.33
N LYS A 46 -7.68 7.23 10.84
CA LYS A 46 -8.38 6.05 10.32
C LYS A 46 -8.70 6.15 8.83
N ARG A 47 -9.13 7.33 8.37
CA ARG A 47 -9.40 7.58 6.94
C ARG A 47 -8.14 7.47 6.09
N LEU A 48 -6.99 7.93 6.59
CA LEU A 48 -5.70 7.77 5.93
C LEU A 48 -5.32 6.29 5.86
N LEU A 49 -5.42 5.56 6.97
CA LEU A 49 -5.14 4.12 7.02
C LEU A 49 -6.02 3.33 6.04
N LYS A 50 -7.33 3.57 5.99
CA LYS A 50 -8.25 2.95 5.01
C LYS A 50 -7.84 3.25 3.56
N ARG A 51 -7.41 4.47 3.26
CA ARG A 51 -6.92 4.85 1.92
C ARG A 51 -5.60 4.15 1.57
N THR A 52 -4.68 4.07 2.52
CA THR A 52 -3.43 3.33 2.38
C THR A 52 -3.69 1.85 2.14
N LEU A 53 -4.63 1.24 2.86
CA LEU A 53 -5.06 -0.14 2.66
C LEU A 53 -5.55 -0.35 1.22
N ALA A 54 -6.49 0.47 0.76
CA ALA A 54 -7.03 0.37 -0.60
C ALA A 54 -5.95 0.57 -1.69
N ALA A 55 -5.00 1.47 -1.46
CA ALA A 55 -3.87 1.69 -2.35
C ALA A 55 -2.93 0.48 -2.40
N LEU A 56 -2.61 -0.10 -1.24
CA LEU A 56 -1.78 -1.31 -1.14
C LEU A 56 -2.45 -2.50 -1.81
N GLU A 57 -3.73 -2.74 -1.56
CA GLU A 57 -4.50 -3.80 -2.21
C GLU A 57 -4.54 -3.63 -3.72
N LYS A 58 -4.71 -2.40 -4.22
CA LYS A 58 -4.64 -2.10 -5.65
C LYS A 58 -3.26 -2.40 -6.22
N GLN A 59 -2.18 -2.03 -5.51
CA GLN A 59 -0.81 -2.34 -5.93
C GLN A 59 -0.56 -3.85 -5.98
N ILE A 60 -1.04 -4.59 -5.00
CA ILE A 60 -0.93 -6.05 -4.92
C ILE A 60 -1.63 -6.69 -6.12
N ARG A 61 -2.89 -6.33 -6.38
CA ARG A 61 -3.64 -6.80 -7.57
C ARG A 61 -2.93 -6.47 -8.88
N ASN A 62 -2.46 -5.23 -9.03
CA ASN A 62 -1.81 -4.77 -10.26
C ASN A 62 -0.44 -5.43 -10.52
N LYS A 63 0.27 -5.84 -9.48
CA LYS A 63 1.56 -6.54 -9.60
C LYS A 63 1.40 -8.05 -9.85
N GLY A 64 0.18 -8.56 -10.02
CA GLY A 64 -0.10 -9.98 -10.21
C GLY A 64 0.16 -10.83 -8.96
N LEU A 65 0.37 -10.19 -7.81
CA LEU A 65 0.49 -10.83 -6.51
C LEU A 65 -0.94 -11.05 -5.99
N ASP A 66 -1.73 -11.84 -6.71
CA ASP A 66 -2.95 -12.39 -6.12
C ASP A 66 -2.53 -13.17 -4.86
N VAL A 67 -3.34 -13.11 -3.81
CA VAL A 67 -3.00 -13.74 -2.52
C VAL A 67 -2.82 -15.25 -2.68
N ASP A 68 -3.49 -15.82 -3.68
CA ASP A 68 -3.33 -17.20 -4.15
C ASP A 68 -2.05 -17.44 -4.97
N GLY A 69 -1.46 -16.40 -5.57
CA GLY A 69 -0.13 -16.42 -6.19
C GLY A 69 1.00 -16.36 -5.17
N LEU A 70 0.84 -15.59 -4.09
CA LEU A 70 1.78 -15.57 -2.96
C LEU A 70 1.86 -16.94 -2.26
N LYS A 71 0.71 -17.51 -1.88
CA LYS A 71 0.67 -18.83 -1.23
C LYS A 71 1.22 -19.95 -2.13
N ARG A 72 1.03 -19.85 -3.46
CA ARG A 72 1.62 -20.79 -4.43
C ARG A 72 3.13 -20.61 -4.58
N ALA A 73 3.63 -19.37 -4.48
CA ALA A 73 5.05 -19.05 -4.54
C ALA A 73 5.80 -19.44 -3.25
N GLU A 74 5.13 -19.44 -2.10
CA GLU A 74 5.71 -19.93 -0.84
C GLU A 74 5.90 -21.46 -0.81
N GLY A 75 5.08 -22.22 -1.55
CA GLY A 75 5.19 -23.68 -1.67
C GLY A 75 5.98 -24.18 -2.87
N SER A 76 6.50 -23.28 -3.71
CA SER A 76 7.25 -23.61 -4.92
C SER A 76 8.66 -23.05 -4.82
N THR A 77 9.66 -23.81 -5.25
CA THR A 77 11.06 -23.37 -5.35
C THR A 77 11.25 -22.13 -6.26
N LEU A 78 10.18 -21.62 -6.88
CA LEU A 78 10.14 -20.30 -7.51
C LEU A 78 10.35 -19.13 -6.54
N GLY A 79 10.12 -19.29 -5.23
CA GLY A 79 10.44 -18.26 -4.23
C GLY A 79 11.93 -17.87 -4.22
N ASP A 80 12.82 -18.78 -4.62
CA ASP A 80 14.26 -18.49 -4.77
C ASP A 80 14.61 -17.74 -6.06
N VAL A 81 13.76 -17.80 -7.09
CA VAL A 81 13.97 -17.08 -8.36
C VAL A 81 13.58 -15.60 -8.24
N LEU A 82 12.74 -15.25 -7.26
CA LEU A 82 12.33 -13.86 -6.99
C LEU A 82 13.28 -13.11 -6.04
N LYS A 83 14.39 -13.72 -5.61
CA LYS A 83 15.52 -12.98 -5.02
C LYS A 83 16.28 -12.23 -6.12
N GLY A 84 15.69 -11.14 -6.59
CA GLY A 84 16.44 -10.01 -7.14
C GLY A 84 17.46 -10.33 -8.24
N GLU A 85 17.08 -11.06 -9.29
CA GLU A 85 17.78 -10.89 -10.56
C GLU A 85 17.48 -9.47 -11.07
N THR A 86 18.40 -8.55 -10.81
CA THR A 86 18.50 -7.28 -11.52
C THR A 86 18.94 -7.56 -12.95
N ARG A 87 18.07 -8.19 -13.76
CA ARG A 87 18.22 -8.14 -15.21
C ARG A 87 18.07 -6.68 -15.62
N LYS A 88 19.20 -5.99 -15.80
CA LYS A 88 19.25 -4.72 -16.52
C LYS A 88 18.53 -4.96 -17.84
N GLN A 89 17.36 -4.35 -18.02
CA GLN A 89 16.72 -4.30 -19.33
C GLN A 89 17.72 -3.63 -20.26
N LYS A 90 18.16 -4.33 -21.30
CA LYS A 90 19.04 -3.76 -22.32
C LYS A 90 18.34 -2.56 -22.94
N THR A 91 19.04 -1.44 -23.04
CA THR A 91 18.49 -0.27 -23.71
C THR A 91 18.48 -0.51 -25.23
N ALA A 92 17.60 0.17 -25.95
CA ALA A 92 17.51 0.03 -27.41
C ALA A 92 18.82 0.36 -28.16
N LEU A 93 19.75 1.07 -27.50
CA LEU A 93 21.08 1.36 -28.02
C LEU A 93 22.01 0.16 -27.91
N GLU A 94 21.96 -0.57 -26.80
CA GLU A 94 22.74 -1.78 -26.53
C GLU A 94 22.35 -2.91 -27.49
N ASP A 95 21.05 -3.08 -27.75
CA ASP A 95 20.54 -4.06 -28.73
C ASP A 95 20.99 -3.75 -30.16
N ARG A 96 21.10 -2.46 -30.52
CA ARG A 96 21.58 -2.03 -31.84
C ARG A 96 23.09 -2.22 -31.99
N LEU A 97 23.86 -1.92 -30.94
CA LEU A 97 25.31 -2.12 -30.93
C LEU A 97 25.67 -3.60 -31.07
N GLU A 98 24.97 -4.48 -30.33
CA GLU A 98 25.13 -5.92 -30.40
C GLU A 98 24.79 -6.47 -31.80
N LYS A 99 23.70 -5.98 -32.40
CA LYS A 99 23.30 -6.38 -33.77
C LYS A 99 24.30 -5.96 -34.86
N MET A 100 25.07 -4.92 -34.60
CA MET A 100 26.13 -4.42 -35.50
C MET A 100 27.50 -5.02 -35.18
N GLY A 101 27.60 -5.94 -34.22
CA GLY A 101 28.85 -6.57 -33.79
C GLY A 101 29.82 -5.61 -33.09
N LEU A 102 29.30 -4.50 -32.56
CA LEU A 102 30.08 -3.47 -31.87
C LEU A 102 30.04 -3.71 -30.35
N PRO A 103 31.16 -3.49 -29.63
CA PRO A 103 31.21 -3.67 -28.19
C PRO A 103 30.27 -2.68 -27.48
N VAL A 104 29.54 -3.19 -26.48
CA VAL A 104 28.48 -2.46 -25.75
C VAL A 104 29.03 -1.70 -24.53
N ASP A 105 30.34 -1.81 -24.27
CA ASP A 105 31.01 -1.14 -23.16
C ASP A 105 31.39 0.31 -23.53
N LEU A 106 30.49 1.25 -23.26
CA LEU A 106 30.86 2.66 -23.09
C LEU A 106 31.12 2.89 -21.59
N LYS A 107 32.39 2.87 -21.19
CA LYS A 107 32.84 3.40 -19.90
C LYS A 107 32.92 4.92 -19.93
#